data_AF-A0A6I3B6Q8-F1
#
_entry.id   AF-A0A6I3B6Q8-F1
#
_cell.length_a   1.000
_cell.length_b   1.000
_cell.length_c   1.000
_cell.angle_alpha   90.00
_cell.angle_beta   90.00
_cell.angle_gamma   90.00
#
_symmetry.space_group_name_H-M   'P 1'
#
loop_
_entity.id
_entity.type
_entity.pdbx_description
1 polymer ?
#
loop_
_entity_poly.entity_id
_entity_poly.type
_entity_poly.pdbx_seq_one_letter_code
_entity_poly.pdbx_strand_id
1 'polypeptide(L)'
;MGPRPVRAPTGNTLTARGWQQEAALRMLQNNLDPDVAEHPDELVVYGGTGKAARNWASFDALVRTLTNLKADETMLVQSGKPVGVMQTHEWAPRVLIANSNLVGDWANWPEFRRLEHLGLMMYGQMTAGSWIYIGTQGILQGTYETFAAVAEKRFGGTLAGTLTVTAGCGGMGGAQPLAVTMNEGVCLVIDIDGTRLRRRVETRYLDEIANNLDDAIDRALAAKAQRKPLSIGLVGNAASILPELLRRDVPIDIVTDQTSAHDPLFYIPEDIDFDDAHEYADKKPEEFTERAQASMAKHVEAMVGFMDKG
;
A
#
# COMPACT_ATOMS: atom_id res chain seq x y z
N MET A 1 -7.87 24.38 -7.50
CA MET A 1 -7.49 24.79 -6.13
C MET A 1 -6.34 23.91 -5.65
N GLY A 2 -5.74 24.20 -4.48
CA GLY A 2 -4.67 23.38 -3.89
C GLY A 2 -5.21 22.26 -2.99
N PRO A 3 -4.35 21.65 -2.15
CA PRO A 3 -4.73 20.60 -1.21
C PRO A 3 -5.81 21.07 -0.22
N ARG A 4 -6.69 20.14 0.14
CA ARG A 4 -7.79 20.36 1.10
C ARG A 4 -8.31 19.02 1.62
N PRO A 5 -8.87 18.96 2.84
CA PRO A 5 -9.57 17.78 3.32
C PRO A 5 -10.72 17.39 2.38
N VAL A 6 -10.72 16.14 1.93
CA VAL A 6 -11.77 15.55 1.09
C VAL A 6 -12.45 14.47 1.91
N ARG A 7 -13.78 14.45 1.92
CA ARG A 7 -14.59 13.38 2.52
C ARG A 7 -15.80 13.10 1.65
N ALA A 8 -16.21 11.85 1.60
CA ALA A 8 -17.41 11.46 0.85
C ALA A 8 -18.69 12.00 1.55
N PRO A 9 -19.63 12.62 0.82
CA PRO A 9 -20.95 12.94 1.34
C PRO A 9 -21.67 11.70 1.87
N THR A 10 -22.38 11.86 2.99
CA THR A 10 -23.18 10.80 3.64
C THR A 10 -24.67 11.09 3.52
N GLY A 11 -25.51 10.11 3.87
CA GLY A 11 -26.97 10.24 3.80
C GLY A 11 -27.54 10.14 2.38
N ASN A 12 -28.83 10.51 2.24
CA ASN A 12 -29.63 10.30 1.03
C ASN A 12 -29.76 11.53 0.11
N THR A 13 -29.10 12.64 0.44
CA THR A 13 -29.11 13.86 -0.39
C THR A 13 -28.07 13.73 -1.50
N LEU A 14 -28.48 13.95 -2.74
CA LEU A 14 -27.63 13.83 -3.93
C LEU A 14 -26.92 15.15 -4.23
N THR A 15 -25.64 15.06 -4.60
CA THR A 15 -24.88 16.15 -5.23
C THR A 15 -24.96 16.05 -6.75
N ALA A 16 -24.82 14.83 -7.29
CA ALA A 16 -24.94 14.54 -8.72
C ALA A 16 -26.38 14.33 -9.17
N ARG A 17 -26.61 14.25 -10.49
CA ARG A 17 -27.94 14.10 -11.09
C ARG A 17 -28.63 12.76 -10.82
N GLY A 18 -27.88 11.74 -10.38
CA GLY A 18 -28.39 10.41 -10.13
C GLY A 18 -27.43 9.58 -9.29
N TRP A 19 -27.94 8.46 -8.76
CA TRP A 19 -27.19 7.61 -7.82
C TRP A 19 -25.94 6.97 -8.42
N GLN A 20 -25.93 6.65 -9.72
CA GLN A 20 -24.74 6.06 -10.35
C GLN A 20 -23.58 7.07 -10.43
N GLN A 21 -23.87 8.33 -10.76
CA GLN A 21 -22.87 9.41 -10.78
C GLN A 21 -22.45 9.78 -9.35
N GLU A 22 -23.42 9.85 -8.43
CA GLU A 22 -23.17 10.11 -7.02
C GLU A 22 -22.27 9.04 -6.41
N ALA A 23 -22.47 7.77 -6.74
CA ALA A 23 -21.62 6.67 -6.26
C ALA A 23 -20.16 6.87 -6.72
N ALA A 24 -19.92 7.13 -7.99
CA ALA A 24 -18.57 7.42 -8.50
C ALA A 24 -17.94 8.65 -7.82
N LEU A 25 -18.72 9.71 -7.59
CA LEU A 25 -18.27 10.92 -6.90
C LEU A 25 -17.87 10.63 -5.45
N ARG A 26 -18.75 9.95 -4.70
CA ARG A 26 -18.50 9.57 -3.30
C ARG A 26 -17.29 8.66 -3.19
N MET A 27 -17.15 7.68 -4.07
CA MET A 27 -16.00 6.77 -4.03
C MET A 27 -14.68 7.45 -4.42
N LEU A 28 -14.69 8.38 -5.38
CA LEU A 28 -13.53 9.24 -5.67
C LEU A 28 -13.10 10.02 -4.42
N GLN A 29 -14.08 10.56 -3.67
CA GLN A 29 -13.81 11.31 -2.45
C GLN A 29 -13.40 10.41 -1.27
N ASN A 30 -13.99 9.21 -1.15
CA ASN A 30 -13.62 8.22 -0.14
C ASN A 30 -12.15 7.79 -0.28
N ASN A 31 -11.68 7.61 -1.52
CA ASN A 31 -10.27 7.31 -1.80
C ASN A 31 -9.30 8.40 -1.27
N LEU A 32 -9.78 9.61 -0.97
CA LEU A 32 -8.98 10.72 -0.44
C LEU A 32 -9.40 11.13 0.97
N ASP A 33 -10.25 10.33 1.63
CA ASP A 33 -10.58 10.58 3.03
C ASP A 33 -9.32 10.42 3.89
N PRO A 34 -9.00 11.36 4.81
CA PRO A 34 -7.85 11.24 5.71
C PRO A 34 -7.81 9.95 6.52
N ASP A 35 -8.97 9.37 6.82
CA ASP A 35 -9.06 8.12 7.57
C ASP A 35 -8.78 6.89 6.67
N VAL A 36 -8.78 7.07 5.35
CA VAL A 36 -8.63 6.02 4.34
C VAL A 36 -7.27 6.08 3.65
N ALA A 37 -6.90 7.24 3.09
CA ALA A 37 -5.70 7.42 2.27
C ALA A 37 -4.41 7.56 3.10
N GLU A 38 -3.28 7.17 2.52
CA GLU A 38 -1.97 7.36 3.14
C GLU A 38 -1.52 8.84 3.09
N HIS A 39 -1.61 9.53 1.94
CA HIS A 39 -1.25 10.95 1.79
C HIS A 39 -2.26 11.71 0.89
N PRO A 40 -3.46 12.01 1.40
CA PRO A 40 -4.55 12.57 0.59
C PRO A 40 -4.28 13.97 0.04
N ASP A 41 -3.48 14.80 0.71
CA ASP A 41 -3.14 16.16 0.24
C ASP A 41 -2.32 16.15 -1.06
N GLU A 42 -1.59 15.05 -1.30
CA GLU A 42 -0.85 14.78 -2.54
C GLU A 42 -1.65 13.91 -3.53
N LEU A 43 -2.92 13.66 -3.22
CA LEU A 43 -3.84 12.75 -3.93
C LEU A 43 -3.43 11.27 -3.88
N VAL A 44 -2.43 10.92 -3.08
CA VAL A 44 -1.89 9.57 -2.95
C VAL A 44 -2.76 8.76 -1.99
N VAL A 45 -3.27 7.65 -2.50
CA VAL A 45 -4.14 6.72 -1.78
C VAL A 45 -3.30 5.64 -1.08
N TYR A 46 -2.48 4.89 -1.84
CA TYR A 46 -1.60 3.84 -1.31
C TYR A 46 -0.55 3.38 -2.34
N GLY A 47 0.44 2.58 -1.89
CA GLY A 47 1.35 1.81 -2.75
C GLY A 47 2.37 2.65 -3.50
N GLY A 48 3.16 3.45 -2.79
CA GLY A 48 4.02 4.48 -3.37
C GLY A 48 3.19 5.68 -3.83
N THR A 49 3.26 6.04 -5.11
CA THR A 49 2.57 7.22 -5.68
C THR A 49 1.18 6.93 -6.27
N GLY A 50 0.52 5.85 -5.84
CA GLY A 50 -0.81 5.49 -6.36
C GLY A 50 -1.86 6.55 -6.06
N LYS A 51 -2.31 7.30 -7.06
CA LYS A 51 -3.15 8.51 -6.91
C LYS A 51 -4.60 8.30 -7.36
N ALA A 52 -5.52 9.08 -6.77
CA ALA A 52 -6.94 9.10 -7.16
C ALA A 52 -7.24 9.99 -8.38
N ALA A 53 -6.44 11.05 -8.57
CA ALA A 53 -6.52 11.97 -9.70
C ALA A 53 -5.11 12.51 -10.03
N ARG A 54 -4.90 12.95 -11.27
CA ARG A 54 -3.55 13.33 -11.75
C ARG A 54 -2.95 14.49 -10.96
N ASN A 55 -3.78 15.48 -10.67
CA ASN A 55 -3.46 16.68 -9.93
C ASN A 55 -4.78 17.32 -9.47
N TRP A 56 -4.70 18.31 -8.59
CA TRP A 56 -5.89 18.95 -8.02
C TRP A 56 -6.80 19.61 -9.06
N ALA A 57 -6.25 20.15 -10.14
CA ALA A 57 -7.06 20.69 -11.25
C ALA A 57 -7.88 19.59 -11.93
N SER A 58 -7.30 18.39 -12.09
CA SER A 58 -7.98 17.21 -12.63
C SER A 58 -9.03 16.68 -11.65
N PHE A 59 -8.73 16.64 -10.34
CA PHE A 59 -9.70 16.29 -9.30
C PHE A 59 -10.92 17.22 -9.34
N ASP A 60 -10.69 18.54 -9.34
CA ASP A 60 -11.76 19.53 -9.39
C ASP A 60 -12.61 19.37 -10.66
N ALA A 61 -11.99 19.02 -11.79
CA ALA A 61 -12.69 18.75 -13.04
C ALA A 61 -13.50 17.44 -12.99
N LEU A 62 -12.97 16.37 -12.40
CA LEU A 62 -13.68 15.10 -12.22
C LEU A 62 -14.95 15.31 -11.40
N VAL A 63 -14.84 16.02 -10.27
CA VAL A 63 -15.97 16.34 -9.41
C VAL A 63 -17.03 17.12 -10.19
N ARG A 64 -16.64 18.23 -10.85
CA ARG A 64 -17.58 19.04 -11.64
C ARG A 64 -18.26 18.25 -12.76
N THR A 65 -17.52 17.37 -13.44
CA THR A 65 -18.08 16.54 -14.52
C THR A 65 -19.06 15.51 -13.96
N LEU A 66 -18.71 14.78 -12.89
CA LEU A 66 -19.59 13.80 -12.25
C LEU A 66 -20.87 14.45 -11.70
N THR A 67 -20.80 15.65 -11.12
CA THR A 67 -21.96 16.40 -10.65
C THR A 67 -22.97 16.67 -11.78
N ASN A 68 -22.49 16.91 -13.01
CA ASN A 68 -23.33 17.33 -14.14
C ASN A 68 -23.64 16.22 -15.16
N LEU A 69 -22.99 15.07 -15.06
CA LEU A 69 -23.10 13.96 -16.01
C LEU A 69 -24.53 13.42 -16.07
N LYS A 70 -25.10 13.28 -17.26
CA LYS A 70 -26.45 12.71 -17.45
C LYS A 70 -26.46 11.19 -17.31
N ALA A 71 -27.66 10.61 -17.26
CA ALA A 71 -27.87 9.17 -17.13
C ALA A 71 -27.44 8.39 -18.38
N ASP A 72 -27.44 9.01 -19.57
CA ASP A 72 -27.07 8.43 -20.84
C ASP A 72 -25.70 8.93 -21.35
N GLU A 73 -24.87 9.50 -20.47
CA GLU A 73 -23.53 9.97 -20.78
C GLU A 73 -22.47 9.11 -20.07
N THR A 74 -21.28 9.05 -20.66
CA THR A 74 -20.10 8.37 -20.13
C THR A 74 -18.90 9.31 -20.14
N MET A 75 -18.28 9.52 -18.96
CA MET A 75 -17.03 10.26 -18.81
C MET A 75 -15.84 9.35 -19.10
N LEU A 76 -14.86 9.87 -19.85
CA LEU A 76 -13.59 9.21 -20.13
C LEU A 76 -12.49 9.82 -19.24
N VAL A 77 -11.81 8.97 -18.48
CA VAL A 77 -10.69 9.35 -17.61
C VAL A 77 -9.41 8.70 -18.13
N GLN A 78 -8.45 9.53 -18.51
CA GLN A 78 -7.12 9.09 -18.97
C GLN A 78 -6.10 9.47 -17.92
N SER A 79 -5.41 8.49 -17.33
CA SER A 79 -4.42 8.68 -16.25
C SER A 79 -4.84 9.76 -15.25
N GLY A 80 -6.01 9.57 -14.62
CA GLY A 80 -6.56 10.47 -13.60
C GLY A 80 -7.03 11.85 -14.06
N LYS A 81 -7.17 12.09 -15.37
CA LYS A 81 -7.67 13.34 -15.95
C LYS A 81 -8.97 13.09 -16.74
N PRO A 82 -10.03 13.89 -16.53
CA PRO A 82 -11.23 13.80 -17.35
C PRO A 82 -10.94 14.43 -18.72
N VAL A 83 -11.03 13.63 -19.78
CA VAL A 83 -10.64 14.05 -21.15
C VAL A 83 -11.81 14.21 -22.10
N GLY A 84 -12.99 13.69 -21.76
CA GLY A 84 -14.19 13.84 -22.58
C GLY A 84 -15.43 13.23 -21.93
N VAL A 85 -16.58 13.62 -22.45
CA VAL A 85 -17.89 13.02 -22.15
C VAL A 85 -18.53 12.70 -23.48
N MET A 86 -19.02 11.48 -23.64
CA MET A 86 -19.73 11.03 -24.84
C MET A 86 -21.13 10.56 -24.45
N GLN A 87 -22.10 10.80 -25.32
CA GLN A 87 -23.41 10.18 -25.19
C GLN A 87 -23.29 8.68 -25.50
N THR A 88 -23.86 7.85 -24.64
CA THR A 88 -23.94 6.40 -24.73
C THR A 88 -25.40 5.97 -24.55
N HIS A 89 -25.72 5.31 -23.44
CA HIS A 89 -27.07 4.91 -23.06
C HIS A 89 -27.12 4.60 -21.55
N GLU A 90 -28.31 4.55 -20.95
CA GLU A 90 -28.49 4.38 -19.50
C GLU A 90 -27.85 3.11 -18.91
N TRP A 91 -27.73 2.04 -19.70
CA TRP A 91 -27.11 0.77 -19.28
C TRP A 91 -25.57 0.74 -19.40
N ALA A 92 -24.96 1.74 -20.02
CA ALA A 92 -23.51 1.81 -20.16
C ALA A 92 -22.85 2.23 -18.82
N PRO A 93 -21.54 1.99 -18.63
CA PRO A 93 -20.81 2.59 -17.53
C PRO A 93 -20.86 4.12 -17.57
N ARG A 94 -21.01 4.77 -16.41
CA ARG A 94 -20.94 6.24 -16.30
C ARG A 94 -19.52 6.77 -16.45
N VAL A 95 -18.51 5.94 -16.13
CA VAL A 95 -17.10 6.31 -16.20
C VAL A 95 -16.31 5.15 -16.81
N LEU A 96 -15.46 5.46 -17.77
CA LEU A 96 -14.44 4.55 -18.30
C LEU A 96 -13.06 5.12 -17.98
N ILE A 97 -12.19 4.29 -17.39
CA ILE A 97 -10.90 4.72 -16.85
C ILE A 97 -9.79 3.90 -17.50
N ALA A 98 -8.78 4.58 -18.03
CA ALA A 98 -7.53 3.98 -18.49
C ALA A 98 -6.35 4.74 -17.88
N ASN A 99 -5.71 4.15 -16.87
CA ASN A 99 -4.60 4.76 -16.14
C ASN A 99 -3.28 4.05 -16.43
N SER A 100 -2.19 4.83 -16.51
CA SER A 100 -0.80 4.33 -16.49
C SER A 100 -0.40 3.39 -17.65
N ASN A 101 -1.22 3.29 -18.69
CA ASN A 101 -0.91 2.46 -19.86
C ASN A 101 0.20 3.10 -20.69
N LEU A 102 1.22 2.30 -21.01
CA LEU A 102 2.35 2.63 -21.88
C LEU A 102 2.52 1.52 -22.91
N VAL A 103 3.00 1.89 -24.11
CA VAL A 103 3.37 0.91 -25.13
C VAL A 103 4.54 0.06 -24.61
N GLY A 104 4.58 -1.24 -24.95
CA GLY A 104 5.49 -2.22 -24.33
C GLY A 104 6.94 -1.77 -24.15
N ASP A 105 7.58 -1.27 -25.21
CA ASP A 105 8.99 -0.81 -25.16
C ASP A 105 9.22 0.38 -24.21
N TRP A 106 8.16 1.10 -23.86
CA TRP A 106 8.16 2.28 -23.00
C TRP A 106 7.54 2.02 -21.62
N ALA A 107 7.10 0.79 -21.33
CA ALA A 107 6.44 0.43 -20.07
C ALA A 107 7.46 0.24 -18.93
N ASN A 108 8.20 1.31 -18.61
CA ASN A 108 9.23 1.33 -17.56
C ASN A 108 9.17 2.62 -16.73
N TRP A 109 9.76 2.58 -15.52
CA TRP A 109 9.74 3.71 -14.58
C TRP A 109 10.41 4.99 -15.10
N PRO A 110 11.58 4.95 -15.78
CA PRO A 110 12.19 6.16 -16.35
C PRO A 110 11.24 6.92 -17.29
N GLU A 111 10.61 6.24 -18.24
CA GLU A 111 9.68 6.88 -19.17
C GLU A 111 8.39 7.33 -18.46
N PHE A 112 7.86 6.52 -17.55
CA PHE A 112 6.73 6.88 -16.70
C PHE A 112 6.98 8.23 -15.98
N ARG A 113 8.14 8.39 -15.36
CA ARG A 113 8.50 9.60 -14.59
C ARG A 113 8.75 10.81 -15.48
N ARG A 114 9.37 10.60 -16.65
CA ARG A 114 9.48 11.66 -17.65
C ARG A 114 8.10 12.22 -18.02
N LEU A 115 7.12 11.34 -18.24
CA LEU A 115 5.75 11.74 -18.54
C LEU A 115 5.02 12.33 -17.33
N GLU A 116 5.28 11.85 -16.12
CA GLU A 116 4.72 12.43 -14.88
C GLU A 116 5.21 13.88 -14.68
N HIS A 117 6.52 14.12 -14.85
CA HIS A 117 7.10 15.47 -14.77
C HIS A 117 6.51 16.43 -15.79
N LEU A 118 6.17 15.94 -16.99
CA LEU A 118 5.47 16.71 -18.02
C LEU A 118 3.96 16.91 -17.73
N GLY A 119 3.44 16.38 -16.62
CA GLY A 119 2.02 16.44 -16.27
C GLY A 119 1.12 15.53 -17.13
N LEU A 120 1.71 14.54 -17.81
CA LEU A 120 1.04 13.63 -18.74
C LEU A 120 0.66 12.29 -18.12
N MET A 121 1.19 11.96 -16.95
CA MET A 121 1.05 10.65 -16.31
C MET A 121 0.50 10.74 -14.89
N MET A 122 -0.11 9.64 -14.44
CA MET A 122 -0.50 9.36 -13.07
C MET A 122 -0.32 7.86 -12.84
N TYR A 123 0.16 7.46 -11.66
CA TYR A 123 0.19 6.06 -11.27
C TYR A 123 -1.16 5.69 -10.66
N GLY A 124 -1.90 4.80 -11.31
CA GLY A 124 -3.25 4.43 -10.88
C GLY A 124 -3.30 3.35 -9.81
N GLN A 125 -2.19 2.63 -9.58
CA GLN A 125 -2.21 1.36 -8.85
C GLN A 125 -3.37 0.49 -9.41
N MET A 126 -4.08 -0.24 -8.55
CA MET A 126 -5.30 -0.98 -8.87
C MET A 126 -6.51 -0.14 -8.48
N THR A 127 -6.74 0.07 -7.18
CA THR A 127 -7.99 0.68 -6.66
C THR A 127 -7.88 2.17 -6.34
N ALA A 128 -6.67 2.73 -6.39
CA ALA A 128 -6.42 4.15 -6.17
C ALA A 128 -7.03 4.99 -7.30
N GLY A 129 -6.61 4.74 -8.54
CA GLY A 129 -7.07 5.46 -9.72
C GLY A 129 -8.43 4.99 -10.27
N SER A 130 -9.00 3.91 -9.71
CA SER A 130 -10.32 3.37 -10.08
C SER A 130 -11.39 3.59 -9.02
N TRP A 131 -11.06 4.29 -7.93
CA TRP A 131 -12.00 4.77 -6.91
C TRP A 131 -12.80 3.65 -6.24
N ILE A 132 -12.09 2.67 -5.68
CA ILE A 132 -12.72 1.59 -4.91
C ILE A 132 -11.85 1.13 -3.74
N TYR A 133 -10.99 2.03 -3.24
CA TYR A 133 -10.14 1.73 -2.10
C TYR A 133 -10.93 1.93 -0.80
N ILE A 134 -10.80 0.96 0.11
CA ILE A 134 -11.55 0.90 1.38
C ILE A 134 -10.60 0.78 2.58
N GLY A 135 -9.41 1.37 2.44
CA GLY A 135 -8.34 1.25 3.44
C GLY A 135 -7.72 -0.14 3.46
N THR A 136 -7.01 -0.43 4.56
CA THR A 136 -6.30 -1.69 4.81
C THR A 136 -7.21 -2.93 4.65
N GLN A 137 -8.51 -2.79 4.90
CA GLN A 137 -9.47 -3.90 4.80
C GLN A 137 -9.54 -4.50 3.39
N GLY A 138 -9.26 -3.72 2.35
CA GLY A 138 -9.38 -4.16 0.96
C GLY A 138 -8.52 -5.38 0.60
N ILE A 139 -7.38 -5.56 1.29
CA ILE A 139 -6.49 -6.73 1.10
C ILE A 139 -6.55 -7.73 2.25
N LEU A 140 -7.16 -7.36 3.39
CA LEU A 140 -7.11 -8.15 4.62
C LEU A 140 -7.54 -9.61 4.41
N GLN A 141 -8.67 -9.84 3.73
CA GLN A 141 -9.13 -11.20 3.49
C GLN A 141 -8.15 -11.98 2.60
N GLY A 142 -7.63 -11.38 1.53
CA GLY A 142 -6.65 -12.04 0.66
C GLY A 142 -5.37 -12.44 1.41
N THR A 143 -4.88 -11.56 2.27
CA THR A 143 -3.71 -11.85 3.12
C THR A 143 -4.04 -12.93 4.16
N TYR A 144 -5.21 -12.85 4.81
CA TYR A 144 -5.71 -13.87 5.73
C TYR A 144 -5.78 -15.25 5.08
N GLU A 145 -6.40 -15.36 3.90
CA GLU A 145 -6.54 -16.63 3.17
C GLU A 145 -5.18 -17.18 2.71
N THR A 146 -4.23 -16.30 2.39
CA THR A 146 -2.86 -16.71 2.06
C THR A 146 -2.19 -17.39 3.25
N PHE A 147 -2.27 -16.78 4.43
CA PHE A 147 -1.74 -17.36 5.67
C PHE A 147 -2.53 -18.61 6.12
N ALA A 148 -3.86 -18.64 5.92
CA ALA A 148 -4.67 -19.82 6.17
C ALA A 148 -4.26 -20.99 5.27
N ALA A 149 -3.97 -20.74 4.00
CA ALA A 149 -3.46 -21.76 3.07
C ALA A 149 -2.05 -22.25 3.46
N VAL A 150 -1.19 -21.36 3.98
CA VAL A 150 0.12 -21.75 4.56
C VAL A 150 -0.09 -22.64 5.79
N ALA A 151 -1.01 -22.26 6.68
CA ALA A 151 -1.36 -23.01 7.88
C ALA A 151 -1.86 -24.42 7.54
N GLU A 152 -2.77 -24.55 6.58
CA GLU A 152 -3.28 -25.84 6.12
C GLU A 152 -2.18 -26.71 5.51
N LYS A 153 -1.30 -26.12 4.69
CA LYS A 153 -0.27 -26.87 3.97
C LYS A 153 0.90 -27.32 4.85
N ARG A 154 1.19 -26.61 5.94
CA ARG A 154 2.45 -26.78 6.71
C ARG A 154 2.27 -26.96 8.22
N PHE A 155 1.18 -26.46 8.81
CA PHE A 155 1.06 -26.32 10.26
C PHE A 155 -0.26 -26.90 10.82
N GLY A 156 -0.94 -27.76 10.06
CA GLY A 156 -2.14 -28.48 10.53
C GLY A 156 -3.38 -27.59 10.65
N GLY A 157 -3.50 -26.56 9.81
CA GLY A 157 -4.70 -25.71 9.72
C GLY A 157 -4.73 -24.52 10.67
N THR A 158 -3.64 -24.26 11.42
CA THR A 158 -3.50 -23.07 12.29
C THR A 158 -2.05 -22.56 12.30
N LEU A 159 -1.84 -21.26 12.52
CA LEU A 159 -0.52 -20.67 12.76
C LEU A 159 -0.18 -20.58 14.26
N ALA A 160 -1.01 -21.10 15.15
CA ALA A 160 -0.74 -21.13 16.59
C ALA A 160 0.59 -21.83 16.91
N GLY A 161 1.50 -21.08 17.55
CA GLY A 161 2.85 -21.56 17.86
C GLY A 161 3.88 -21.33 16.74
N THR A 162 3.53 -20.56 15.70
CA THR A 162 4.45 -20.11 14.65
C THR A 162 4.78 -18.62 14.78
N LEU A 163 5.94 -18.23 14.26
CA LEU A 163 6.43 -16.87 14.09
C LEU A 163 6.59 -16.57 12.60
N THR A 164 5.83 -15.59 12.13
CA THR A 164 5.97 -14.98 10.81
C THR A 164 6.80 -13.70 10.92
N VAL A 165 7.79 -13.54 10.06
CA VAL A 165 8.50 -12.26 9.87
C VAL A 165 8.17 -11.69 8.51
N THR A 166 7.85 -10.40 8.47
CA THR A 166 7.60 -9.66 7.23
C THR A 166 8.06 -8.21 7.34
N ALA A 167 8.00 -7.46 6.25
CA ALA A 167 8.24 -6.03 6.22
C ALA A 167 7.21 -5.26 5.38
N GLY A 168 7.15 -3.94 5.60
CA GLY A 168 6.21 -3.02 4.97
C GLY A 168 4.85 -3.01 5.67
N CYS A 169 4.58 -1.95 6.43
CA CYS A 169 3.35 -1.71 7.20
C CYS A 169 2.56 -0.51 6.67
N GLY A 170 2.63 -0.25 5.36
CA GLY A 170 1.86 0.81 4.69
C GLY A 170 0.37 0.49 4.53
N GLY A 171 -0.31 1.19 3.61
CA GLY A 171 -1.75 1.02 3.29
C GLY A 171 -2.21 -0.44 3.22
N MET A 172 -1.53 -1.22 2.38
CA MET A 172 -1.82 -2.65 2.16
C MET A 172 -1.00 -3.54 3.09
N GLY A 173 0.29 -3.21 3.26
CA GLY A 173 1.23 -3.90 4.15
C GLY A 173 0.78 -4.03 5.60
N GLY A 174 0.03 -3.03 6.08
CA GLY A 174 -0.55 -3.02 7.42
C GLY A 174 -1.62 -4.08 7.65
N ALA A 175 -2.09 -4.80 6.63
CA ALA A 175 -3.02 -5.91 6.81
C ALA A 175 -2.33 -7.19 7.31
N GLN A 176 -1.03 -7.33 7.06
CA GLN A 176 -0.25 -8.54 7.38
C GLN A 176 -0.31 -8.93 8.87
N PRO A 177 -0.14 -8.00 9.83
CA PRO A 177 -0.07 -8.40 11.23
C PRO A 177 -1.42 -8.94 11.73
N LEU A 178 -2.53 -8.27 11.38
CA LEU A 178 -3.87 -8.75 11.69
C LEU A 178 -4.21 -10.08 10.98
N ALA A 179 -3.80 -10.24 9.71
CA ALA A 179 -4.04 -11.49 8.97
C ALA A 179 -3.35 -12.70 9.62
N VAL A 180 -2.13 -12.54 10.12
CA VAL A 180 -1.40 -13.58 10.85
C VAL A 180 -2.06 -13.88 12.20
N THR A 181 -2.44 -12.85 12.97
CA THR A 181 -3.08 -13.06 14.28
C THR A 181 -4.50 -13.64 14.18
N MET A 182 -5.24 -13.34 13.11
CA MET A 182 -6.51 -14.01 12.77
C MET A 182 -6.33 -15.50 12.46
N ASN A 183 -5.14 -15.91 12.03
CA ASN A 183 -4.74 -17.31 11.89
C ASN A 183 -4.06 -17.87 13.16
N GLU A 184 -4.18 -17.17 14.30
CA GLU A 184 -3.64 -17.53 15.62
C GLU A 184 -2.10 -17.46 15.74
N GLY A 185 -1.40 -16.93 14.74
CA GLY A 185 0.06 -16.84 14.70
C GLY A 185 0.66 -15.60 15.37
N VAL A 186 1.98 -15.59 15.50
CA VAL A 186 2.75 -14.41 15.90
C VAL A 186 3.33 -13.74 14.66
N CYS A 187 3.22 -12.41 14.57
CA CYS A 187 3.78 -11.62 13.48
C CYS A 187 4.80 -10.61 14.01
N LEU A 188 5.99 -10.60 13.43
CA LEU A 188 6.95 -9.50 13.55
C LEU A 188 7.00 -8.75 12.21
N VAL A 189 6.47 -7.53 12.17
CA VAL A 189 6.47 -6.67 10.98
C VAL A 189 7.50 -5.56 11.13
N ILE A 190 8.40 -5.46 10.16
CA ILE A 190 9.44 -4.44 10.11
C ILE A 190 8.96 -3.28 9.22
N ASP A 191 9.04 -2.05 9.71
CA ASP A 191 8.85 -0.86 8.88
C ASP A 191 9.86 0.20 9.29
N ILE A 192 10.45 0.89 8.31
CA ILE A 192 11.42 1.94 8.58
C ILE A 192 10.74 3.22 9.09
N ASP A 193 9.48 3.44 8.68
CA ASP A 193 8.68 4.58 9.07
C ASP A 193 7.81 4.25 10.29
N GLY A 194 8.27 4.69 11.47
CA GLY A 194 7.53 4.50 12.72
C GLY A 194 6.14 5.12 12.74
N THR A 195 5.83 6.09 11.87
CA THR A 195 4.47 6.66 11.75
C THR A 195 3.48 5.63 11.20
N ARG A 196 3.92 4.74 10.30
CA ARG A 196 3.08 3.67 9.72
C ARG A 196 2.67 2.67 10.77
N LEU A 197 3.61 2.23 11.60
CA LEU A 197 3.34 1.31 12.70
C LEU A 197 2.34 1.91 13.69
N ARG A 198 2.54 3.17 14.10
CA ARG A 198 1.60 3.88 15.01
C ARG A 198 0.19 3.95 14.44
N ARG A 199 0.04 4.29 13.16
CA ARG A 199 -1.27 4.31 12.48
C ARG A 199 -1.94 2.93 12.50
N ARG A 200 -1.17 1.84 12.40
CA ARG A 200 -1.71 0.47 12.45
C ARG A 200 -2.12 0.06 13.86
N VAL A 201 -1.45 0.56 14.89
CA VAL A 201 -1.91 0.41 16.29
C VAL A 201 -3.23 1.16 16.50
N GLU A 202 -3.30 2.43 16.08
CA GLU A 202 -4.51 3.26 16.21
C GLU A 202 -5.72 2.63 15.51
N THR A 203 -5.51 2.04 14.34
CA THR A 203 -6.55 1.36 13.55
C THR A 203 -6.76 -0.11 13.92
N ARG A 204 -6.05 -0.62 14.94
CA ARG A 204 -6.13 -2.00 15.46
C ARG A 204 -5.79 -3.09 14.45
N TYR A 205 -4.87 -2.79 13.54
CA TYR A 205 -4.25 -3.74 12.61
C TYR A 205 -2.91 -4.27 13.12
N LEU A 206 -2.36 -3.65 14.18
CA LEU A 206 -1.13 -4.03 14.87
C LEU A 206 -1.36 -3.91 16.39
N ASP A 207 -0.87 -4.87 17.19
CA ASP A 207 -1.11 -4.87 18.64
C ASP A 207 -0.13 -3.94 19.37
N GLU A 208 1.17 -4.08 19.11
CA GLU A 208 2.21 -3.34 19.82
C GLU A 208 3.44 -3.03 18.96
N ILE A 209 4.27 -2.10 19.45
CA ILE A 209 5.54 -1.72 18.83
C ILE A 209 6.65 -2.03 19.83
N ALA A 210 7.67 -2.75 19.39
CA ALA A 210 8.85 -3.06 20.18
C ALA A 210 9.81 -1.88 20.27
N ASN A 211 10.58 -1.82 21.35
CA ASN A 211 11.55 -0.76 21.60
C ASN A 211 12.82 -0.91 20.76
N ASN A 212 13.23 -2.15 20.49
CA ASN A 212 14.41 -2.51 19.71
C ASN A 212 14.30 -3.98 19.26
N LEU A 213 15.31 -4.45 18.51
CA LEU A 213 15.34 -5.79 17.97
C LEU A 213 15.31 -6.89 19.04
N ASP A 214 16.05 -6.72 20.14
CA ASP A 214 16.10 -7.73 21.21
C ASP A 214 14.73 -7.87 21.89
N ASP A 215 14.11 -6.75 22.23
CA ASP A 215 12.75 -6.69 22.78
C ASP A 215 11.72 -7.30 21.82
N ALA A 216 11.84 -7.06 20.52
CA ALA A 216 10.96 -7.66 19.51
C ALA A 216 11.09 -9.19 19.46
N ILE A 217 12.33 -9.70 19.45
CA ILE A 217 12.61 -11.14 19.42
C ILE A 217 12.09 -11.81 20.70
N ASP A 218 12.40 -11.26 21.87
CA ASP A 218 12.02 -11.84 23.17
C ASP A 218 10.50 -11.98 23.29
N ARG A 219 9.75 -10.93 22.92
CA ARG A 219 8.28 -10.96 22.95
C ARG A 219 7.69 -11.91 21.91
N ALA A 220 8.23 -11.90 20.68
CA ALA A 220 7.78 -12.79 19.62
C ALA A 220 7.94 -14.26 20.02
N LEU A 221 9.11 -14.63 20.56
CA LEU A 221 9.40 -16.00 20.99
C LEU A 221 8.57 -16.41 22.22
N ALA A 222 8.35 -15.49 23.17
CA ALA A 222 7.48 -15.76 24.32
C ALA A 222 6.03 -16.00 23.88
N ALA A 223 5.48 -15.19 22.97
CA ALA A 223 4.14 -15.37 22.43
C ALA A 223 4.02 -16.66 21.61
N LYS A 224 5.05 -16.98 20.81
CA LYS A 224 5.16 -18.24 20.04
C LYS A 224 5.07 -19.44 20.97
N ALA A 225 5.89 -19.47 22.04
CA ALA A 225 5.91 -20.56 23.01
C ALA A 225 4.57 -20.72 23.75
N GLN A 226 3.87 -19.60 24.01
CA GLN A 226 2.56 -19.59 24.66
C GLN A 226 1.39 -19.88 23.70
N ARG A 227 1.66 -20.02 22.39
CA ARG A 227 0.63 -20.15 21.34
C ARG A 227 -0.41 -19.01 21.39
N LYS A 228 0.05 -17.82 21.75
CA LYS A 228 -0.79 -16.63 21.87
C LYS A 228 -0.61 -15.78 20.61
N PRO A 229 -1.68 -15.47 19.85
CA PRO A 229 -1.57 -14.56 18.72
C PRO A 229 -1.11 -13.18 19.21
N LEU A 230 -0.11 -12.64 18.51
CA LEU A 230 0.46 -11.33 18.82
C LEU A 230 1.13 -10.74 17.58
N SER A 231 0.87 -9.48 17.30
CA SER A 231 1.53 -8.73 16.25
C SER A 231 2.42 -7.62 16.81
N ILE A 232 3.69 -7.62 16.42
CA ILE A 232 4.73 -6.74 16.93
C ILE A 232 5.33 -5.96 15.76
N GLY A 233 5.27 -4.63 15.84
CA GLY A 233 5.94 -3.74 14.91
C GLY A 233 7.36 -3.43 15.39
N LEU A 234 8.32 -3.43 14.49
CA LEU A 234 9.70 -3.00 14.76
C LEU A 234 10.10 -1.89 13.79
N VAL A 235 10.49 -0.75 14.34
CA VAL A 235 11.07 0.34 13.55
C VAL A 235 12.47 -0.06 13.11
N GLY A 236 12.71 -0.15 11.80
CA GLY A 236 14.01 -0.48 11.24
C GLY A 236 13.98 -0.77 9.74
N ASN A 237 15.15 -0.85 9.12
CA ASN A 237 15.28 -1.21 7.71
C ASN A 237 15.27 -2.75 7.56
N ALA A 238 14.34 -3.28 6.75
CA ALA A 238 14.23 -4.72 6.51
C ALA A 238 15.51 -5.34 5.91
N ALA A 239 16.24 -4.58 5.08
CA ALA A 239 17.51 -5.01 4.50
C ALA A 239 18.65 -5.12 5.53
N SER A 240 18.47 -4.61 6.74
CA SER A 240 19.43 -4.78 7.84
C SER A 240 18.90 -5.73 8.91
N ILE A 241 17.61 -5.63 9.25
CA ILE A 241 17.00 -6.43 10.31
C ILE A 241 16.82 -7.90 9.90
N LEU A 242 16.33 -8.20 8.70
CA LEU A 242 16.10 -9.59 8.30
C LEU A 242 17.42 -10.39 8.20
N PRO A 243 18.52 -9.87 7.62
CA PRO A 243 19.81 -10.53 7.70
C PRO A 243 20.33 -10.72 9.12
N GLU A 244 20.08 -9.77 10.02
CA GLU A 244 20.50 -9.88 11.42
C GLU A 244 19.71 -10.98 12.17
N LEU A 245 18.40 -11.10 11.92
CA LEU A 245 17.59 -12.20 12.43
C LEU A 245 18.12 -13.56 11.94
N LEU A 246 18.49 -13.65 10.67
CA LEU A 246 19.06 -14.87 10.07
C LEU A 246 20.41 -15.22 10.71
N ARG A 247 21.29 -14.22 10.88
CA ARG A 247 22.62 -14.36 11.50
C ARG A 247 22.53 -14.82 12.95
N ARG A 248 21.52 -14.35 13.68
CA ARG A 248 21.24 -14.74 15.06
C ARG A 248 20.53 -16.09 15.20
N ASP A 249 20.18 -16.74 14.09
CA ASP A 249 19.49 -18.02 14.06
C ASP A 249 18.15 -18.00 14.82
N VAL A 250 17.40 -16.90 14.67
CA VAL A 250 16.07 -16.77 15.30
C VAL A 250 15.11 -17.79 14.68
N PRO A 251 14.35 -18.58 15.46
CA PRO A 251 13.51 -19.66 14.95
C PRO A 251 12.20 -19.12 14.34
N ILE A 252 12.29 -18.67 13.10
CA ILE A 252 11.21 -18.11 12.28
C ILE A 252 10.64 -19.21 11.38
N ASP A 253 9.31 -19.35 11.32
CA ASP A 253 8.67 -20.42 10.57
C ASP A 253 8.13 -19.95 9.20
N ILE A 254 7.82 -18.66 9.07
CA ILE A 254 7.29 -18.07 7.83
C ILE A 254 7.99 -16.74 7.58
N VAL A 255 8.45 -16.53 6.34
CA VAL A 255 9.05 -15.26 5.87
C VAL A 255 8.33 -14.81 4.62
N THR A 256 7.98 -13.51 4.57
CA THR A 256 7.44 -12.85 3.37
C THR A 256 7.84 -11.37 3.39
N ASP A 257 7.47 -10.61 2.37
CA ASP A 257 7.68 -9.16 2.30
C ASP A 257 6.48 -8.46 1.63
N GLN A 258 6.21 -7.22 2.05
CA GLN A 258 5.27 -6.32 1.39
C GLN A 258 5.74 -4.86 1.38
N THR A 259 7.05 -4.64 1.37
CA THR A 259 7.61 -3.31 1.08
C THR A 259 7.20 -2.86 -0.32
N SER A 260 7.33 -1.56 -0.61
CA SER A 260 7.02 -1.00 -1.94
C SER A 260 8.16 -1.25 -2.95
N ALA A 261 8.71 -2.47 -2.99
CA ALA A 261 9.81 -2.87 -3.87
C ALA A 261 9.47 -2.74 -5.38
N HIS A 262 8.19 -2.60 -5.73
CA HIS A 262 7.76 -2.36 -7.12
C HIS A 262 8.20 -1.00 -7.66
N ASP A 263 8.44 -0.02 -6.78
CA ASP A 263 8.99 1.29 -7.10
C ASP A 263 10.26 1.53 -6.26
N PRO A 264 11.47 1.36 -6.84
CA PRO A 264 12.73 1.48 -6.10
C PRO A 264 12.95 2.81 -5.39
N LEU A 265 12.26 3.89 -5.77
CA LEU A 265 12.36 5.16 -5.00
C LEU A 265 11.63 5.13 -3.65
N PHE A 266 10.81 4.10 -3.41
CA PHE A 266 10.07 3.93 -2.16
C PHE A 266 10.60 2.78 -1.29
N TYR A 267 11.65 2.09 -1.76
CA TYR A 267 12.38 1.15 -0.93
C TYR A 267 13.63 1.85 -0.39
N ILE A 268 13.63 2.19 0.91
CA ILE A 268 14.69 3.00 1.50
C ILE A 268 15.99 2.16 1.59
N PRO A 269 17.10 2.62 0.98
CA PRO A 269 18.38 1.93 1.09
C PRO A 269 18.87 1.86 2.54
N GLU A 270 19.56 0.79 2.92
CA GLU A 270 20.05 0.66 4.30
C GLU A 270 21.17 1.62 4.68
N ASP A 271 21.84 2.20 3.68
CA ASP A 271 22.95 3.15 3.82
C ASP A 271 22.51 4.62 3.77
N ILE A 272 21.20 4.88 3.76
CA ILE A 272 20.61 6.22 3.76
C ILE A 272 19.69 6.36 4.98
N ASP A 273 19.82 7.47 5.70
CA ASP A 273 18.92 7.80 6.81
C ASP A 273 17.49 8.03 6.29
N PHE A 274 16.50 7.55 7.04
CA PHE A 274 15.09 7.67 6.66
C PHE A 274 14.67 9.13 6.46
N ASP A 275 15.14 10.04 7.32
CA ASP A 275 14.75 11.45 7.26
C ASP A 275 15.32 12.16 6.02
N ASP A 276 16.46 11.68 5.49
CA ASP A 276 17.12 12.21 4.30
C ASP A 276 16.67 11.53 3.00
N ALA A 277 16.01 10.36 3.09
CA ALA A 277 15.79 9.48 1.96
C ALA A 277 14.96 10.11 0.84
N HIS A 278 13.90 10.84 1.19
CA HIS A 278 13.04 11.51 0.20
C HIS A 278 13.80 12.62 -0.56
N GLU A 279 14.54 13.46 0.15
CA GLU A 279 15.34 14.52 -0.49
C GLU A 279 16.44 13.92 -1.38
N TYR A 280 17.05 12.82 -0.94
CA TYR A 280 18.05 12.11 -1.74
C TYR A 280 17.45 11.51 -3.01
N ALA A 281 16.30 10.84 -2.90
CA ALA A 281 15.57 10.26 -4.02
C ALA A 281 15.21 11.33 -5.08
N ASP A 282 14.81 12.52 -4.65
CA ASP A 282 14.49 13.64 -5.55
C ASP A 282 15.72 14.20 -6.26
N LYS A 283 16.83 14.36 -5.54
CA LYS A 283 18.07 14.95 -6.10
C LYS A 283 18.83 13.97 -6.99
N LYS A 284 18.80 12.68 -6.64
CA LYS A 284 19.63 11.64 -7.27
C LYS A 284 18.83 10.35 -7.48
N PRO A 285 17.79 10.36 -8.31
CA PRO A 285 16.87 9.23 -8.45
C PRO A 285 17.53 7.97 -9.02
N GLU A 286 18.52 8.11 -9.90
CA GLU A 286 19.26 6.97 -10.47
C GLU A 286 20.15 6.30 -9.40
N GLU A 287 20.98 7.09 -8.70
CA GLU A 287 21.84 6.59 -7.61
C GLU A 287 21.02 5.98 -6.47
N PHE A 288 19.90 6.61 -6.09
CA PHE A 288 18.98 6.06 -5.09
C PHE A 288 18.40 4.71 -5.54
N THR A 289 17.99 4.59 -6.79
CA THR A 289 17.44 3.35 -7.36
C THR A 289 18.47 2.22 -7.30
N GLU A 290 19.72 2.47 -7.67
CA GLU A 290 20.80 1.48 -7.60
C GLU A 290 21.05 1.00 -6.16
N ARG A 291 21.11 1.94 -5.19
CA ARG A 291 21.30 1.61 -3.77
C ARG A 291 20.10 0.86 -3.18
N ALA A 292 18.88 1.23 -3.59
CA ALA A 292 17.66 0.55 -3.18
C ALA A 292 17.65 -0.89 -3.70
N GLN A 293 18.04 -1.11 -4.95
CA GLN A 293 18.15 -2.45 -5.55
C GLN A 293 19.22 -3.30 -4.87
N ALA A 294 20.37 -2.73 -4.50
CA ALA A 294 21.39 -3.43 -3.72
C ALA A 294 20.84 -3.85 -2.33
N SER A 295 20.08 -2.96 -1.68
CA SER A 295 19.43 -3.26 -0.39
C SER A 295 18.33 -4.34 -0.53
N MET A 296 17.53 -4.29 -1.60
CA MET A 296 16.55 -5.32 -1.93
C MET A 296 17.22 -6.68 -2.18
N ALA A 297 18.36 -6.70 -2.87
CA ALA A 297 19.11 -7.93 -3.11
C ALA A 297 19.57 -8.59 -1.79
N LYS A 298 20.11 -7.79 -0.87
CA LYS A 298 20.50 -8.26 0.48
C LYS A 298 19.30 -8.73 1.30
N HIS A 299 18.16 -8.03 1.21
CA HIS A 299 16.92 -8.44 1.86
C HIS A 299 16.45 -9.81 1.34
N VAL A 300 16.43 -10.01 0.01
CA VAL A 300 16.05 -11.28 -0.61
C VAL A 300 17.06 -12.39 -0.29
N GLU A 301 18.36 -12.09 -0.23
CA GLU A 301 19.39 -13.05 0.19
C GLU A 301 19.09 -13.61 1.59
N ALA A 302 18.64 -12.77 2.53
CA ALA A 302 18.21 -13.23 3.84
C ALA A 302 16.93 -14.09 3.78
N MET A 303 15.95 -13.74 2.93
CA MET A 303 14.75 -14.56 2.73
C MET A 303 15.10 -15.96 2.19
N VAL A 304 16.01 -16.04 1.22
CA VAL A 304 16.53 -17.31 0.69
C VAL A 304 17.31 -18.06 1.76
N GLY A 305 18.12 -17.37 2.56
CA GLY A 305 18.85 -17.99 3.66
C GLY A 305 17.95 -18.60 4.74
N PHE A 306 16.77 -18.01 5.01
CA PHE A 306 15.75 -18.65 5.84
C PHE A 306 15.16 -19.89 5.15
N MET A 307 14.79 -19.77 3.86
CA MET A 307 14.25 -20.90 3.09
C MET A 307 15.23 -22.10 3.06
N ASP A 308 16.54 -21.85 2.96
CA ASP A 308 17.56 -22.91 2.97
C ASP A 308 17.68 -23.62 4.33
N LYS A 309 17.25 -22.98 5.42
CA LYS A 309 17.22 -23.57 6.77
C LYS A 309 15.97 -24.40 7.04
N GLY A 310 14.90 -24.25 6.25
CA GLY A 310 13.65 -24.99 6.36
C GLY A 310 12.42 -24.09 6.52
#